data_AF-A0A385SWL2-F1
#
_entry.id   AF-A0A385SWL2-F1
#
_cell.length_a   1.000
_cell.length_b   1.000
_cell.length_c   1.000
_cell.angle_alpha   90.00
_cell.angle_beta   90.00
_cell.angle_gamma   90.00
#
_symmetry.space_group_name_H-M   'P 1'
#
loop_
_entity.id
_entity.type
_entity.pdbx_description
1 polymer ?
#
loop_
_entity_poly.entity_id
_entity_poly.type
_entity_poly.pdbx_seq_one_letter_code
_entity_poly.pdbx_strand_id
1 'polypeptide(L)'
;MKKYYALVVIALSFVLFNCGDSDDTPPRDKKGTWKRLNDFPGEARNGSFSFVINGKGYIGMGTTDSNPFPADVWEYDPEKDSWIQKKDFPYGGPAVAAVTINNKGYMMTYSSAVFEYDAQADSWEYKSSLSTNVRPNIAAFAVGGKGYFGTGSSYDPENHNVLKKDLWMFDPVNNSWTPKADFPGDARIAAIAMNIGEKGYMGVGFSGQGAPPYLTDFYEYDPARDKWTQKKDFPNAQAAPSYLFSNSTTGYVGAAVNSGAALFKYDPSADEWNTDSVFPSPNYMYPATFTIGSRIFMVGGFFTVKSKEVWEFIP
;
A
#
# COMPACT_ATOMS: atom_id res chain seq x y z
N MET A 1 35.30 10.69 83.23
CA MET A 1 34.22 9.91 83.87
C MET A 1 33.04 9.79 82.92
N LYS A 2 32.70 8.54 82.56
CA LYS A 2 31.52 8.02 81.81
C LYS A 2 30.98 8.82 80.61
N LYS A 3 31.13 8.26 79.41
CA LYS A 3 30.05 8.15 78.41
C LYS A 3 30.16 6.81 77.67
N TYR A 4 29.08 6.04 77.70
CA TYR A 4 28.87 4.79 76.96
C TYR A 4 28.47 5.12 75.52
N TYR A 5 28.96 4.36 74.54
CA TYR A 5 28.30 4.22 73.24
C TYR A 5 28.31 2.74 72.84
N ALA A 6 27.11 2.20 72.68
CA ALA A 6 26.83 0.85 72.22
C ALA A 6 26.97 0.77 70.69
N LEU A 7 27.57 -0.31 70.20
CA LEU A 7 27.56 -0.70 68.79
C LEU A 7 26.13 -1.08 68.38
N VAL A 8 25.61 -0.44 67.33
CA VAL A 8 24.44 -0.92 66.59
C VAL A 8 24.96 -1.67 65.37
N VAL A 9 24.69 -2.98 65.34
CA VAL A 9 24.92 -3.85 64.17
C VAL A 9 23.66 -3.78 63.30
N ILE A 10 23.78 -3.23 62.09
CA ILE A 10 22.70 -3.28 61.09
C ILE A 10 22.90 -4.55 60.27
N ALA A 11 22.03 -5.54 60.47
CA ALA A 11 21.90 -6.69 59.59
C ALA A 11 20.99 -6.31 58.41
N LEU A 12 21.56 -6.25 57.20
CA LEU A 12 20.79 -6.11 55.97
C LEU A 12 20.11 -7.45 55.64
N SER A 13 18.79 -7.50 55.76
CA SER A 13 17.97 -8.61 55.28
C SER A 13 17.82 -8.53 53.75
N PHE A 14 18.34 -9.54 53.04
CA PHE A 14 18.08 -9.77 51.61
C PHE A 14 16.64 -10.20 51.42
N VAL A 15 15.84 -9.38 50.73
CA VAL A 15 14.54 -9.79 50.17
C VAL A 15 14.81 -10.35 48.78
N LEU A 16 14.57 -11.66 48.59
CA LEU A 16 14.57 -12.28 47.28
C LEU A 16 13.31 -11.81 46.53
N PHE A 17 13.50 -10.98 45.50
CA PHE A 17 12.45 -10.73 44.51
C PHE A 17 12.42 -11.93 43.55
N ASN A 18 11.32 -12.67 43.62
CA ASN A 18 10.94 -13.64 42.62
C ASN A 18 10.67 -12.89 41.31
N CYS A 19 11.55 -13.04 40.32
CA CYS A 19 11.36 -12.49 38.99
C CYS A 19 10.32 -13.37 38.29
N GLY A 20 9.05 -12.97 38.36
CA GLY A 20 8.05 -13.50 37.45
C GLY A 20 8.33 -12.91 36.08
N ASP A 21 8.64 -13.75 35.10
CA ASP A 21 8.60 -13.39 33.70
C ASP A 21 7.17 -12.96 33.36
N SER A 22 6.88 -11.66 33.38
CA SER A 22 5.78 -11.13 32.60
C SER A 22 6.27 -11.05 31.16
N ASP A 23 6.12 -12.17 30.46
CA ASP A 23 6.27 -12.28 29.03
C ASP A 23 5.15 -11.43 28.38
N ASP A 24 5.32 -10.10 28.41
CA ASP A 24 4.42 -9.10 27.83
C ASP A 24 4.57 -9.03 26.29
N THR A 25 5.09 -10.09 25.67
CA THR A 25 5.03 -10.23 24.22
C THR A 25 3.60 -10.65 23.85
N PRO A 26 2.83 -9.82 23.11
CA PRO A 26 1.50 -10.21 22.68
C PRO A 26 1.61 -11.52 21.89
N PRO A 27 0.66 -12.47 22.06
CA PRO A 27 0.69 -13.74 21.34
C PRO A 27 0.85 -13.47 19.84
N ARG A 28 1.77 -14.21 19.20
CA ARG A 28 2.19 -14.02 17.80
C ARG A 28 1.04 -14.05 16.78
N ASP A 29 -0.17 -14.45 17.19
CA ASP A 29 -1.33 -14.71 16.33
C ASP A 29 -2.60 -13.93 16.75
N LYS A 30 -2.48 -12.87 17.57
CA LYS A 30 -3.65 -12.06 17.93
C LYS A 30 -4.16 -11.29 16.70
N LYS A 31 -5.39 -11.55 16.27
CA LYS A 31 -6.05 -10.80 15.20
C LYS A 31 -6.12 -9.29 15.51
N GLY A 32 -6.09 -8.48 14.47
CA GLY A 32 -6.06 -7.02 14.55
C GLY A 32 -4.72 -6.47 15.06
N THR A 33 -3.62 -7.23 14.96
CA THR A 33 -2.29 -6.78 15.42
C THR A 33 -1.25 -6.74 14.30
N TRP A 34 -0.16 -6.04 14.59
CA TRP A 34 0.97 -5.82 13.69
C TRP A 34 2.22 -6.49 14.25
N LYS A 35 2.92 -7.24 13.41
CA LYS A 35 4.17 -7.94 13.72
C LYS A 35 5.32 -7.30 12.96
N ARG A 36 6.41 -6.99 13.67
CA ARG A 36 7.64 -6.50 13.04
C ARG A 36 8.43 -7.66 12.43
N LEU A 37 8.95 -7.45 11.23
CA LEU A 37 9.75 -8.38 10.43
C LEU A 37 11.14 -7.80 10.13
N ASN A 38 11.99 -8.60 9.50
CA ASN A 38 13.32 -8.18 9.05
C ASN A 38 13.24 -7.01 8.08
N ASP A 39 14.11 -6.03 8.31
CA ASP A 39 14.15 -4.80 7.53
C ASP A 39 14.43 -5.06 6.05
N PHE A 40 13.85 -4.19 5.23
CA PHE A 40 14.14 -4.11 3.82
C PHE A 40 15.63 -3.77 3.61
N PRO A 41 16.39 -4.58 2.84
CA PRO A 41 17.85 -4.44 2.73
C PRO A 41 18.27 -3.21 1.91
N GLY A 42 17.44 -2.79 0.95
CA GLY A 42 17.73 -1.61 0.14
C GLY A 42 17.67 -0.31 0.96
N GLU A 43 17.92 0.82 0.30
CA GLU A 43 17.79 2.12 0.96
C GLU A 43 16.36 2.39 1.43
N ALA A 44 16.26 3.14 2.55
CA ALA A 44 15.00 3.56 3.11
C ALA A 44 14.20 4.36 2.08
N ARG A 45 12.93 4.00 1.87
CA ARG A 45 12.13 4.54 0.77
C ARG A 45 10.66 4.67 1.08
N ASN A 46 9.95 5.45 0.27
CA ASN A 46 8.49 5.54 0.25
C ASN A 46 7.98 5.57 -1.21
N GLY A 47 6.69 5.30 -1.41
CA GLY A 47 6.06 5.36 -2.73
C GLY A 47 6.57 4.29 -3.70
N SER A 48 7.14 3.20 -3.19
CA SER A 48 7.54 2.05 -4.00
C SER A 48 6.33 1.37 -4.61
N PHE A 49 6.51 0.79 -5.80
CA PHE A 49 5.51 -0.12 -6.34
C PHE A 49 5.60 -1.46 -5.63
N SER A 50 4.52 -2.25 -5.75
CA SER A 50 4.51 -3.64 -5.31
C SER A 50 3.62 -4.52 -6.19
N PHE A 51 3.96 -5.80 -6.22
CA PHE A 51 3.10 -6.86 -6.76
C PHE A 51 3.41 -8.18 -6.07
N VAL A 52 2.51 -9.16 -6.22
CA VAL A 52 2.69 -10.53 -5.72
C VAL A 52 2.80 -11.49 -6.90
N ILE A 53 3.83 -12.33 -6.89
CA ILE A 53 4.05 -13.40 -7.88
C ILE A 53 4.46 -14.66 -7.13
N ASN A 54 3.81 -15.79 -7.39
CA ASN A 54 4.10 -17.11 -6.82
C ASN A 54 4.17 -17.12 -5.28
N GLY A 55 3.31 -16.33 -4.62
CA GLY A 55 3.30 -16.22 -3.16
C GLY A 55 4.53 -15.49 -2.57
N LYS A 56 5.24 -14.72 -3.39
CA LYS A 56 6.32 -13.82 -2.98
C LYS A 56 5.91 -12.38 -3.23
N GLY A 57 6.30 -11.50 -2.32
CA GLY A 57 6.11 -10.06 -2.48
C GLY A 57 7.25 -9.49 -3.31
N TYR A 58 6.96 -8.56 -4.19
CA TYR A 58 7.99 -7.82 -4.92
C TYR A 58 7.77 -6.35 -4.67
N ILE A 59 8.86 -5.63 -4.42
CA ILE A 59 8.83 -4.18 -4.34
C ILE A 59 9.98 -3.62 -5.16
N GLY A 60 9.81 -2.40 -5.64
CA GLY A 60 10.89 -1.69 -6.30
C GLY A 60 10.59 -0.21 -6.40
N MET A 61 11.61 0.55 -6.78
CA MET A 61 11.48 1.98 -7.01
C MET A 61 10.92 2.73 -5.79
N GLY A 62 10.15 3.80 -6.01
CA GLY A 62 9.81 4.79 -4.99
C GLY A 62 10.86 5.90 -4.94
N THR A 63 10.99 6.58 -3.81
CA THR A 63 12.02 7.60 -3.61
C THR A 63 12.89 7.26 -2.41
N THR A 64 14.21 7.40 -2.52
CA THR A 64 15.16 7.34 -1.40
C THR A 64 15.73 8.74 -1.13
N ASP A 65 16.58 8.88 -0.11
CA ASP A 65 17.29 10.14 0.14
C ASP A 65 18.40 10.41 -0.88
N SER A 66 18.99 9.36 -1.44
CA SER A 66 20.10 9.46 -2.40
C SER A 66 19.64 9.43 -3.85
N ASN A 67 18.50 8.78 -4.14
CA ASN A 67 18.02 8.55 -5.49
C ASN A 67 16.48 8.69 -5.55
N PRO A 68 15.96 9.63 -6.35
CA PRO A 68 14.52 9.83 -6.47
C PRO A 68 13.81 8.67 -7.17
N PHE A 69 14.50 7.82 -7.94
CA PHE A 69 13.93 6.69 -8.67
C PHE A 69 14.93 5.52 -8.71
N PRO A 70 15.15 4.81 -7.59
CA PRO A 70 16.06 3.68 -7.58
C PRO A 70 15.49 2.57 -8.48
N ALA A 71 16.34 1.99 -9.33
CA ALA A 71 15.92 0.98 -10.29
C ALA A 71 15.80 -0.42 -9.68
N ASP A 72 16.23 -0.58 -8.42
CA ASP A 72 16.31 -1.88 -7.77
C ASP A 72 14.94 -2.51 -7.54
N VAL A 73 14.91 -3.82 -7.70
CA VAL A 73 13.73 -4.67 -7.48
C VAL A 73 14.12 -5.74 -6.49
N TRP A 74 13.27 -5.97 -5.50
CA TRP A 74 13.51 -6.93 -4.43
C TRP A 74 12.33 -7.87 -4.27
N GLU A 75 12.64 -9.15 -4.14
CA GLU A 75 11.70 -10.22 -3.82
C GLU A 75 11.76 -10.52 -2.32
N TYR A 76 10.59 -10.61 -1.70
CA TYR A 76 10.38 -11.00 -0.30
C TYR A 76 9.83 -12.42 -0.22
N ASP A 77 10.52 -13.25 0.56
CA ASP A 77 10.08 -14.58 0.95
C ASP A 77 9.43 -14.50 2.36
N PRO A 78 8.08 -14.58 2.46
CA PRO A 78 7.39 -14.42 3.74
C PRO A 78 7.49 -15.67 4.64
N GLU A 79 7.99 -16.80 4.12
CA GLU A 79 8.21 -18.03 4.90
C GLU A 79 9.57 -18.02 5.59
N LYS A 80 10.53 -17.29 5.01
CA LYS A 80 11.90 -17.16 5.53
C LYS A 80 12.17 -15.81 6.17
N ASP A 81 11.24 -14.87 6.01
CA ASP A 81 11.44 -13.46 6.35
C ASP A 81 12.75 -12.91 5.76
N SER A 82 12.93 -13.11 4.46
CA SER A 82 14.21 -12.82 3.79
C SER A 82 14.00 -12.18 2.42
N TRP A 83 15.00 -11.41 2.00
CA TRP A 83 14.97 -10.64 0.77
C TRP A 83 16.06 -11.09 -0.20
N ILE A 84 15.76 -11.05 -1.50
CA ILE A 84 16.72 -11.26 -2.58
C ILE A 84 16.54 -10.16 -3.62
N GLN A 85 17.63 -9.52 -4.04
CA GLN A 85 17.58 -8.55 -5.13
C GLN A 85 17.37 -9.27 -6.46
N LYS A 86 16.48 -8.73 -7.29
CA LYS A 86 16.09 -9.22 -8.60
C LYS A 86 16.57 -8.28 -9.70
N LYS A 87 16.20 -8.57 -10.95
CA LYS A 87 16.56 -7.71 -12.08
C LYS A 87 16.01 -6.29 -11.91
N ASP A 88 16.93 -5.34 -11.78
CA ASP A 88 16.63 -3.91 -11.78
C ASP A 88 15.82 -3.51 -13.03
N PHE A 89 14.92 -2.55 -12.85
CA PHE A 89 14.13 -1.98 -13.93
C PHE A 89 15.01 -1.15 -14.89
N PRO A 90 15.17 -1.56 -16.16
CA PRO A 90 16.23 -1.02 -17.00
C PRO A 90 15.86 0.29 -17.72
N TYR A 91 14.62 0.78 -17.62
CA TYR A 91 14.11 1.90 -18.44
C TYR A 91 14.01 3.23 -17.69
N GLY A 92 14.21 3.24 -16.36
CA GLY A 92 14.21 4.45 -15.53
C GLY A 92 12.84 5.16 -15.42
N GLY A 93 12.80 6.18 -14.56
CA GLY A 93 11.61 7.00 -14.30
C GLY A 93 10.62 6.41 -13.30
N PRO A 94 9.67 7.21 -12.77
CA PRO A 94 8.75 6.76 -11.75
C PRO A 94 7.64 5.86 -12.30
N ALA A 95 7.39 4.72 -11.66
CA ALA A 95 6.14 4.01 -11.54
C ALA A 95 5.06 4.90 -10.92
N VAL A 96 3.87 4.83 -11.48
CA VAL A 96 2.66 5.53 -10.99
C VAL A 96 1.56 4.55 -10.58
N ALA A 97 1.64 3.30 -11.02
CA ALA A 97 0.76 2.22 -10.59
C ALA A 97 1.43 0.86 -10.81
N ALA A 98 1.02 -0.13 -10.01
CA ALA A 98 1.37 -1.52 -10.25
C ALA A 98 0.20 -2.44 -9.88
N VAL A 99 0.08 -3.55 -10.60
CA VAL A 99 -0.95 -4.58 -10.38
C VAL A 99 -0.38 -5.97 -10.65
N THR A 100 -0.89 -6.98 -9.94
CA THR A 100 -0.66 -8.38 -10.29
C THR A 100 -1.74 -8.85 -11.26
N ILE A 101 -1.35 -9.40 -12.41
CA ILE A 101 -2.28 -10.02 -13.35
C ILE A 101 -1.76 -11.41 -13.72
N ASN A 102 -2.57 -12.45 -13.51
CA ASN A 102 -2.24 -13.84 -13.86
C ASN A 102 -0.82 -14.25 -13.43
N ASN A 103 -0.47 -13.93 -12.17
CA ASN A 103 0.82 -14.28 -11.58
C ASN A 103 2.04 -13.64 -12.26
N LYS A 104 1.84 -12.47 -12.88
CA LYS A 104 2.90 -11.58 -13.33
C LYS A 104 2.70 -10.18 -12.75
N GLY A 105 3.78 -9.44 -12.58
CA GLY A 105 3.75 -8.05 -12.15
C GLY A 105 3.61 -7.14 -13.35
N TYR A 106 2.72 -6.16 -13.29
CA TYR A 106 2.61 -5.11 -14.30
C TYR A 106 2.76 -3.76 -13.62
N MET A 107 3.61 -2.93 -14.19
CA MET A 107 3.92 -1.60 -13.67
C MET A 107 3.66 -0.57 -14.76
N MET A 108 2.88 0.47 -14.46
CA MET A 108 2.74 1.64 -15.30
C MET A 108 3.71 2.72 -14.83
N THR A 109 4.47 3.29 -15.75
CA THR A 109 5.34 4.44 -15.49
C THR A 109 4.62 5.78 -15.75
N TYR A 110 5.26 6.86 -15.33
CA TYR A 110 4.77 8.23 -15.49
C TYR A 110 4.48 8.61 -16.94
N SER A 111 5.20 8.03 -17.91
CA SER A 111 4.96 8.19 -19.35
C SER A 111 3.79 7.36 -19.88
N SER A 112 2.96 6.81 -19.00
CA SER A 112 1.84 5.92 -19.31
C SER A 112 2.24 4.59 -19.95
N ALA A 113 3.52 4.22 -19.91
CA ALA A 113 4.03 2.95 -20.44
C ALA A 113 3.85 1.82 -19.42
N VAL A 114 3.35 0.68 -19.87
CA VAL A 114 3.23 -0.54 -19.06
C VAL A 114 4.36 -1.50 -19.37
N PHE A 115 4.98 -2.01 -18.30
CA PHE A 115 5.99 -3.05 -18.34
C PHE A 115 5.49 -4.27 -17.56
N GLU A 116 5.79 -5.44 -18.08
CA GLU A 116 5.54 -6.73 -17.45
C GLU A 116 6.85 -7.23 -16.82
N TYR A 117 6.75 -7.75 -15.61
CA TYR A 117 7.84 -8.47 -14.94
C TYR A 117 7.52 -9.96 -14.85
N ASP A 118 8.42 -10.77 -15.40
CA ASP A 118 8.39 -12.22 -15.31
C ASP A 118 9.43 -12.69 -14.28
N ALA A 119 8.94 -13.24 -13.16
CA ALA A 119 9.80 -13.73 -12.09
C ALA A 119 10.57 -15.02 -12.44
N GLN A 120 10.06 -15.84 -13.37
CA GLN A 120 10.74 -17.06 -13.81
C GLN A 120 11.95 -16.72 -14.68
N ALA A 121 11.78 -15.77 -15.60
CA ALA A 121 12.85 -15.29 -16.46
C ALA A 121 13.72 -14.21 -15.79
N ASP A 122 13.27 -13.64 -14.67
CA ASP A 122 13.86 -12.47 -14.00
C ASP A 122 14.10 -11.32 -14.98
N SER A 123 13.04 -10.96 -15.71
CA SER A 123 13.13 -10.03 -16.83
C SER A 123 11.94 -9.09 -16.92
N TRP A 124 12.22 -7.88 -17.41
CA TRP A 124 11.23 -6.87 -17.74
C TRP A 124 10.97 -6.83 -19.25
N GLU A 125 9.71 -6.71 -19.64
CA GLU A 125 9.27 -6.54 -21.02
C GLU A 125 8.41 -5.28 -21.14
N TYR A 126 8.71 -4.41 -22.11
CA TYR A 126 7.80 -3.32 -22.49
C TYR A 126 6.57 -3.90 -23.19
N LYS A 127 5.37 -3.49 -22.76
CA LYS A 127 4.11 -3.92 -23.37
C LYS A 127 3.57 -2.85 -24.31
N SER A 128 2.87 -1.87 -23.75
CA SER A 128 2.27 -0.77 -24.51
C SER A 128 2.09 0.45 -23.61
N SER A 129 1.90 1.61 -24.24
CA SER A 129 1.54 2.83 -23.54
C SER A 129 0.07 3.15 -23.71
N LEU A 130 -0.59 3.53 -22.62
CA LEU A 130 -1.98 3.99 -22.65
C LEU A 130 -2.12 5.27 -23.49
N SER A 131 -1.15 6.18 -23.38
CA SER A 131 -1.10 7.41 -24.18
C SER A 131 0.33 7.91 -24.34
N THR A 132 0.55 8.90 -25.20
CA THR A 132 1.83 9.63 -25.29
C THR A 132 1.98 10.69 -24.21
N ASN A 133 0.90 11.01 -23.49
CA ASN A 133 0.91 12.00 -22.42
C ASN A 133 1.31 11.34 -21.10
N VAL A 134 1.93 12.13 -20.22
CA VAL A 134 2.22 11.70 -18.86
C VAL A 134 0.94 11.64 -18.03
N ARG A 135 0.85 10.64 -17.14
CA ARG A 135 -0.35 10.39 -16.33
C ARG A 135 -0.06 10.06 -14.87
N PRO A 136 0.30 11.06 -14.04
CA PRO A 136 0.54 10.84 -12.62
C PRO A 136 -0.73 10.59 -11.80
N ASN A 137 -0.51 10.08 -10.58
CA ASN A 137 -1.51 9.93 -9.52
C ASN A 137 -2.76 9.13 -9.94
N ILE A 138 -2.54 8.16 -10.84
CA ILE A 138 -3.56 7.25 -11.33
C ILE A 138 -3.89 6.19 -10.26
N ALA A 139 -5.13 5.72 -10.28
CA ALA A 139 -5.56 4.59 -9.47
C ALA A 139 -5.61 3.33 -10.34
N ALA A 140 -5.21 2.18 -9.79
CA ALA A 140 -5.22 0.92 -10.53
C ALA A 140 -5.71 -0.27 -9.68
N PHE A 141 -6.36 -1.22 -10.34
CA PHE A 141 -6.76 -2.51 -9.77
C PHE A 141 -6.71 -3.59 -10.85
N ALA A 142 -6.69 -4.87 -10.45
CA ALA A 142 -6.73 -5.99 -11.39
C ALA A 142 -7.87 -6.95 -11.06
N VAL A 143 -8.65 -7.32 -12.09
CA VAL A 143 -9.76 -8.26 -11.98
C VAL A 143 -9.86 -9.08 -13.26
N GLY A 144 -10.16 -10.38 -13.15
CA GLY A 144 -10.44 -11.23 -14.30
C GLY A 144 -9.28 -11.34 -15.30
N GLY A 145 -8.04 -11.28 -14.82
CA GLY A 145 -6.85 -11.34 -15.67
C GLY A 145 -6.62 -10.08 -16.52
N LYS A 146 -7.18 -8.94 -16.13
CA LYS A 146 -7.01 -7.62 -16.75
C LYS A 146 -6.60 -6.58 -15.72
N GLY A 147 -5.86 -5.56 -16.15
CA GLY A 147 -5.55 -4.39 -15.34
C GLY A 147 -6.50 -3.24 -15.68
N TYR A 148 -6.90 -2.45 -14.70
CA TYR A 148 -7.75 -1.29 -14.87
C TYR A 148 -7.05 -0.07 -14.29
N PHE A 149 -6.99 1.00 -15.06
CA PHE A 149 -6.21 2.20 -14.78
C PHE A 149 -7.08 3.42 -15.05
N GLY A 150 -7.28 4.28 -14.06
CA GLY A 150 -8.20 5.39 -14.19
C GLY A 150 -7.93 6.53 -13.25
N THR A 151 -8.65 7.64 -13.43
CA THR A 151 -8.43 8.90 -12.71
C THR A 151 -7.00 9.45 -12.91
N GLY A 152 -6.47 10.18 -11.94
CA GLY A 152 -5.20 10.87 -12.06
C GLY A 152 -5.34 12.15 -12.87
N SER A 153 -4.21 12.64 -13.37
CA SER A 153 -4.19 13.83 -14.21
C SER A 153 -3.38 13.62 -15.47
N SER A 154 -3.65 14.43 -16.49
CA SER A 154 -2.80 14.52 -17.68
C SER A 154 -2.26 15.94 -17.82
N TYR A 155 -1.04 16.07 -18.31
CA TYR A 155 -0.56 17.36 -18.78
C TYR A 155 -1.17 17.67 -20.15
N ASP A 156 -1.80 18.84 -20.27
CA ASP A 156 -2.22 19.46 -21.52
C ASP A 156 -1.46 20.80 -21.63
N PRO A 157 -0.82 21.11 -22.78
CA PRO A 157 -0.14 22.38 -23.00
C PRO A 157 -1.02 23.63 -22.84
N GLU A 158 -2.32 23.51 -23.12
CA GLU A 158 -3.29 24.61 -23.01
C GLU A 158 -3.90 24.69 -21.61
N ASN A 159 -4.12 23.53 -20.98
CA ASN A 159 -4.72 23.40 -19.66
C ASN A 159 -3.79 22.59 -18.75
N HIS A 160 -2.96 23.29 -17.98
CA HIS A 160 -2.08 22.63 -17.03
C HIS A 160 -2.87 21.69 -16.09
N ASN A 161 -2.39 20.45 -15.96
CA ASN A 161 -2.87 19.43 -15.02
C ASN A 161 -4.41 19.17 -15.03
N VAL A 162 -4.91 18.57 -16.11
CA VAL A 162 -6.33 18.21 -16.25
C VAL A 162 -6.62 16.91 -15.48
N LEU A 163 -7.48 17.00 -14.47
CA LEU A 163 -7.98 15.83 -13.74
C LEU A 163 -8.85 14.95 -14.64
N LYS A 164 -8.76 13.64 -14.45
CA LYS A 164 -9.48 12.66 -15.27
C LYS A 164 -10.47 11.82 -14.45
N LYS A 165 -11.43 11.25 -15.16
CA LYS A 165 -12.42 10.27 -14.67
C LYS A 165 -12.49 9.02 -15.54
N ASP A 166 -11.75 8.99 -16.64
CA ASP A 166 -11.73 7.83 -17.53
C ASP A 166 -11.18 6.60 -16.82
N LEU A 167 -11.68 5.43 -17.23
CA LEU A 167 -11.16 4.13 -16.84
C LEU A 167 -10.73 3.39 -18.10
N TRP A 168 -9.51 2.86 -18.08
CA TRP A 168 -8.95 2.08 -19.17
C TRP A 168 -8.61 0.67 -18.70
N MET A 169 -9.06 -0.33 -19.45
CA MET A 169 -8.72 -1.72 -19.23
C MET A 169 -7.54 -2.10 -20.12
N PHE A 170 -6.47 -2.60 -19.51
CA PHE A 170 -5.34 -3.23 -20.17
C PHE A 170 -5.54 -4.74 -20.27
N ASP A 171 -5.48 -5.25 -21.49
CA ASP A 171 -5.42 -6.68 -21.77
C ASP A 171 -3.98 -7.11 -22.07
N PRO A 172 -3.31 -7.85 -21.16
CA PRO A 172 -1.94 -8.30 -21.40
C PRO A 172 -1.82 -9.38 -22.47
N VAL A 173 -2.89 -10.13 -22.76
CA VAL A 173 -2.87 -11.20 -23.79
C VAL A 173 -2.81 -10.57 -25.18
N ASN A 174 -3.64 -9.56 -25.41
CA ASN A 174 -3.71 -8.85 -26.69
C ASN A 174 -2.79 -7.63 -26.75
N ASN A 175 -2.14 -7.28 -25.62
CA ASN A 175 -1.37 -6.06 -25.43
C ASN A 175 -2.13 -4.80 -25.90
N SER A 176 -3.39 -4.68 -25.46
CA SER A 176 -4.33 -3.67 -25.98
C SER A 176 -5.06 -2.95 -24.85
N TRP A 177 -5.47 -1.73 -25.13
CA TRP A 177 -6.26 -0.89 -24.23
C TRP A 177 -7.71 -0.79 -24.72
N THR A 178 -8.66 -0.83 -23.80
CA THR A 178 -10.08 -0.61 -24.10
C THR A 178 -10.65 0.42 -23.11
N PRO A 179 -11.31 1.49 -23.58
CA PRO A 179 -11.99 2.41 -22.69
C PRO A 179 -13.17 1.69 -22.02
N LYS A 180 -13.41 2.04 -20.76
CA LYS A 180 -14.49 1.52 -19.93
C LYS A 180 -15.36 2.67 -19.43
N ALA A 181 -16.46 2.34 -18.75
CA ALA A 181 -17.31 3.34 -18.13
C ALA A 181 -16.49 4.26 -17.21
N ASP A 182 -16.61 5.57 -17.46
CA ASP A 182 -15.99 6.60 -16.65
C ASP A 182 -16.38 6.43 -15.18
N PHE A 183 -15.43 6.72 -14.30
CA PHE A 183 -15.66 6.84 -12.87
C PHE A 183 -16.78 7.87 -12.60
N PRO A 184 -17.83 7.54 -11.82
CA PRO A 184 -19.02 8.39 -11.72
C PRO A 184 -18.85 9.65 -10.86
N GLY A 185 -17.90 9.64 -9.92
CA GLY A 185 -17.62 10.79 -9.08
C GLY A 185 -16.77 11.85 -9.80
N ASP A 186 -16.43 12.91 -9.07
CA ASP A 186 -15.61 14.00 -9.61
C ASP A 186 -14.23 13.52 -10.11
N ALA A 187 -13.73 14.18 -11.16
CA ALA A 187 -12.38 13.95 -11.65
C ALA A 187 -11.35 14.27 -10.56
N ARG A 188 -10.38 13.38 -10.34
CA ARG A 188 -9.55 13.41 -9.13
C ARG A 188 -8.16 12.82 -9.33
N ILE A 189 -7.27 13.13 -8.41
CA ILE A 189 -5.98 12.46 -8.23
C ILE A 189 -5.92 11.78 -6.86
N ALA A 190 -4.96 10.87 -6.70
CA ALA A 190 -4.74 10.12 -5.47
C ALA A 190 -6.01 9.38 -4.97
N ALA A 191 -6.86 8.96 -5.91
CA ALA A 191 -7.91 8.00 -5.60
C ALA A 191 -7.26 6.68 -5.17
N ILE A 192 -7.88 5.99 -4.22
CA ILE A 192 -7.50 4.61 -3.93
C ILE A 192 -8.21 3.70 -4.92
N ALA A 193 -7.56 2.61 -5.30
CA ALA A 193 -8.23 1.51 -5.98
C ALA A 193 -7.71 0.17 -5.49
N MET A 194 -8.62 -0.80 -5.38
CA MET A 194 -8.32 -2.16 -4.97
C MET A 194 -9.30 -3.13 -5.63
N ASN A 195 -8.96 -4.41 -5.65
CA ASN A 195 -9.89 -5.47 -6.03
C ASN A 195 -10.28 -6.28 -4.79
N ILE A 196 -11.57 -6.52 -4.61
CA ILE A 196 -12.10 -7.43 -3.60
C ILE A 196 -12.92 -8.48 -4.34
N GLY A 197 -12.45 -9.73 -4.29
CA GLY A 197 -12.98 -10.81 -5.13
C GLY A 197 -12.88 -10.46 -6.62
N GLU A 198 -14.01 -10.51 -7.32
CA GLU A 198 -14.12 -10.24 -8.76
C GLU A 198 -14.63 -8.84 -9.09
N LYS A 199 -14.51 -7.89 -8.16
CA LYS A 199 -14.95 -6.49 -8.35
C LYS A 199 -13.79 -5.54 -8.09
N GLY A 200 -13.79 -4.44 -8.84
CA GLY A 200 -12.92 -3.29 -8.55
C GLY A 200 -13.63 -2.36 -7.58
N TYR A 201 -12.86 -1.68 -6.74
CA TYR A 201 -13.37 -0.62 -5.87
C TYR A 201 -12.48 0.60 -6.00
N MET A 202 -13.07 1.78 -6.09
CA MET A 202 -12.37 3.04 -6.27
C MET A 202 -13.10 4.18 -5.57
N GLY A 203 -12.36 5.12 -5.00
CA GLY A 203 -12.96 6.30 -4.37
C GLY A 203 -11.92 7.19 -3.71
N VAL A 204 -12.40 8.02 -2.77
CA VAL A 204 -11.59 8.99 -2.00
C VAL A 204 -10.71 9.86 -2.91
N GLY A 205 -9.56 10.34 -2.44
CA GLY A 205 -8.71 11.28 -3.19
C GLY A 205 -9.23 12.72 -3.11
N PHE A 206 -8.86 13.55 -4.09
CA PHE A 206 -9.29 14.95 -4.11
C PHE A 206 -9.37 15.55 -5.52
N SER A 207 -10.28 16.50 -5.67
CA SER A 207 -10.49 17.33 -6.85
C SER A 207 -10.11 18.78 -6.54
N GLY A 208 -8.88 19.20 -6.87
CA GLY A 208 -8.41 20.58 -6.66
C GLY A 208 -7.28 20.72 -5.64
N GLN A 209 -7.48 21.54 -4.58
CA GLN A 209 -6.41 22.13 -3.74
C GLN A 209 -5.54 21.15 -2.89
N GLY A 210 -5.69 19.83 -3.00
CA GLY A 210 -4.82 18.87 -2.31
C GLY A 210 -4.86 18.94 -0.78
N ALA A 211 -5.91 19.55 -0.22
CA ALA A 211 -6.11 19.75 1.20
C ALA A 211 -7.53 19.33 1.59
N PRO A 212 -7.77 18.94 2.86
CA PRO A 212 -9.08 18.52 3.31
C PRO A 212 -10.15 19.63 3.21
N PRO A 213 -11.45 19.29 3.08
CA PRO A 213 -11.99 17.93 3.13
C PRO A 213 -11.65 17.12 1.87
N TYR A 214 -11.23 15.88 2.08
CA TYR A 214 -11.03 14.91 1.01
C TYR A 214 -12.38 14.37 0.53
N LEU A 215 -12.42 13.89 -0.70
CA LEU A 215 -13.57 13.18 -1.23
C LEU A 215 -13.76 11.88 -0.44
N THR A 216 -15.00 11.48 -0.21
CA THR A 216 -15.35 10.26 0.54
C THR A 216 -16.18 9.26 -0.26
N ASP A 217 -16.63 9.65 -1.44
CA ASP A 217 -17.41 8.81 -2.33
C ASP A 217 -16.60 7.56 -2.72
N PHE A 218 -17.28 6.41 -2.69
CA PHE A 218 -16.69 5.10 -2.91
C PHE A 218 -17.60 4.28 -3.83
N TYR A 219 -17.01 3.62 -4.83
CA TYR A 219 -17.75 2.92 -5.86
C TYR A 219 -17.18 1.54 -6.11
N GLU A 220 -18.07 0.60 -6.40
CA GLU A 220 -17.77 -0.73 -6.91
C GLU A 220 -17.91 -0.73 -8.44
N TYR A 221 -16.92 -1.28 -9.14
CA TYR A 221 -16.94 -1.53 -10.56
C TYR A 221 -17.19 -3.01 -10.85
N ASP A 222 -18.21 -3.27 -11.65
CA ASP A 222 -18.50 -4.58 -12.23
C ASP A 222 -17.92 -4.69 -13.64
N PRO A 223 -16.79 -5.39 -13.84
CA PRO A 223 -16.17 -5.52 -15.16
C PRO A 223 -17.00 -6.35 -16.14
N ALA A 224 -17.89 -7.23 -15.66
CA ALA A 224 -18.75 -8.04 -16.53
C ALA A 224 -19.89 -7.21 -17.14
N ARG A 225 -20.27 -6.10 -16.50
CA ARG A 225 -21.35 -5.21 -16.93
C ARG A 225 -20.87 -3.84 -17.37
N ASP A 226 -19.58 -3.56 -17.24
CA ASP A 226 -18.98 -2.25 -17.43
C ASP A 226 -19.76 -1.15 -16.69
N LYS A 227 -20.04 -1.39 -15.40
CA LYS A 227 -20.94 -0.54 -14.62
C LYS A 227 -20.39 -0.28 -13.23
N TRP A 228 -20.45 0.98 -12.83
CA TRP A 228 -20.19 1.42 -11.47
C TRP A 228 -21.47 1.44 -10.63
N THR A 229 -21.34 1.12 -9.35
CA THR A 229 -22.39 1.24 -8.33
C THR A 229 -21.81 1.96 -7.13
N GLN A 230 -22.45 3.05 -6.68
CA GLN A 230 -22.04 3.73 -5.46
C GLN A 230 -22.23 2.81 -4.26
N LYS A 231 -21.26 2.83 -3.35
CA LYS A 231 -21.23 2.09 -2.10
C LYS A 231 -21.19 3.07 -0.93
N LYS A 232 -21.14 2.55 0.29
CA LYS A 232 -20.98 3.35 1.49
C LYS A 232 -19.72 4.22 1.39
N ASP A 233 -19.92 5.52 1.53
CA ASP A 233 -18.84 6.50 1.56
C ASP A 233 -17.84 6.18 2.69
N PHE A 234 -16.56 6.47 2.42
CA PHE A 234 -15.48 6.35 3.39
C PHE A 234 -15.75 7.26 4.61
N PRO A 235 -15.66 6.75 5.85
CA PRO A 235 -16.20 7.43 7.03
C PRO A 235 -15.34 8.60 7.56
N ASN A 236 -14.26 8.98 6.87
CA ASN A 236 -13.36 10.03 7.35
C ASN A 236 -12.86 10.97 6.24
N ALA A 237 -13.57 12.08 6.02
CA ALA A 237 -13.21 13.13 5.07
C ALA A 237 -11.96 13.94 5.46
N GLN A 238 -11.48 13.83 6.70
CA GLN A 238 -10.30 14.56 7.18
C GLN A 238 -9.00 13.78 6.97
N ALA A 239 -9.12 12.50 6.65
CA ALA A 239 -8.01 11.57 6.60
C ALA A 239 -7.62 11.25 5.16
N ALA A 240 -6.40 11.62 4.76
CA ALA A 240 -5.85 11.20 3.49
C ALA A 240 -5.49 9.71 3.55
N PRO A 241 -6.13 8.85 2.74
CA PRO A 241 -5.70 7.47 2.57
C PRO A 241 -4.23 7.45 2.14
N SER A 242 -3.42 6.65 2.83
CA SER A 242 -1.97 6.61 2.63
C SER A 242 -1.47 5.26 2.16
N TYR A 243 -2.24 4.20 2.43
CA TYR A 243 -2.01 2.85 1.93
C TYR A 243 -3.32 2.08 1.93
N LEU A 244 -3.35 1.03 1.12
CA LEU A 244 -4.49 0.15 0.96
C LEU A 244 -4.02 -1.28 0.78
N PHE A 245 -4.88 -2.23 1.09
CA PHE A 245 -4.68 -3.63 0.74
C PHE A 245 -6.03 -4.32 0.75
N SER A 246 -6.11 -5.47 0.09
CA SER A 246 -7.33 -6.25 0.02
C SER A 246 -7.02 -7.73 0.00
N ASN A 247 -7.93 -8.52 0.58
CA ASN A 247 -8.02 -9.94 0.32
C ASN A 247 -9.27 -10.23 -0.51
N SER A 248 -9.63 -11.50 -0.70
CA SER A 248 -10.77 -11.89 -1.52
C SER A 248 -12.13 -11.40 -1.01
N THR A 249 -12.25 -11.05 0.27
CA THR A 249 -13.52 -10.71 0.91
C THR A 249 -13.56 -9.31 1.50
N THR A 250 -12.40 -8.66 1.69
CA THR A 250 -12.29 -7.46 2.51
C THR A 250 -11.29 -6.48 1.90
N GLY A 251 -11.66 -5.20 1.91
CA GLY A 251 -10.77 -4.08 1.61
C GLY A 251 -10.32 -3.37 2.87
N TYR A 252 -9.10 -2.85 2.87
CA TYR A 252 -8.55 -2.09 3.99
C TYR A 252 -7.90 -0.81 3.49
N VAL A 253 -8.10 0.26 4.25
CA VAL A 253 -7.58 1.58 3.95
C VAL A 253 -6.95 2.14 5.22
N GLY A 254 -5.64 2.29 5.19
CA GLY A 254 -4.91 2.98 6.22
C GLY A 254 -4.78 4.45 5.88
N ALA A 255 -5.15 5.31 6.82
CA ALA A 255 -4.92 6.74 6.68
C ALA A 255 -3.85 7.19 7.68
N ALA A 256 -2.93 8.05 7.24
CA ALA A 256 -1.84 8.52 8.08
C ALA A 256 -2.03 9.94 8.61
N VAL A 257 -2.71 10.81 7.84
CA VAL A 257 -2.88 12.23 8.18
C VAL A 257 -4.21 12.43 8.88
N ASN A 258 -4.21 13.12 10.02
CA ASN A 258 -5.42 13.49 10.79
C ASN A 258 -6.35 12.33 11.18
N SER A 259 -5.86 11.09 11.15
CA SER A 259 -6.62 9.86 11.41
C SER A 259 -6.23 9.16 12.72
N GLY A 260 -5.12 9.56 13.35
CA GLY A 260 -4.53 8.81 14.46
C GLY A 260 -4.02 7.42 14.06
N ALA A 261 -3.62 7.22 12.79
CA ALA A 261 -3.16 5.94 12.24
C ALA A 261 -4.22 4.84 12.15
N ALA A 262 -5.51 5.22 12.06
CA ALA A 262 -6.61 4.28 11.93
C ALA A 262 -6.54 3.46 10.64
N LEU A 263 -6.80 2.15 10.79
CA LEU A 263 -7.09 1.24 9.70
C LEU A 263 -8.61 1.06 9.58
N PHE A 264 -9.15 1.42 8.42
CA PHE A 264 -10.54 1.21 8.07
C PHE A 264 -10.68 -0.07 7.25
N LYS A 265 -11.68 -0.87 7.58
CA LYS A 265 -12.03 -2.12 6.92
C LYS A 265 -13.38 -1.97 6.25
N TYR A 266 -13.47 -2.35 4.98
CA TYR A 266 -14.70 -2.38 4.21
C TYR A 266 -15.16 -3.81 3.98
N ASP A 267 -16.39 -4.10 4.37
CA ASP A 267 -17.09 -5.35 4.10
C ASP A 267 -18.07 -5.14 2.92
N PRO A 268 -17.76 -5.69 1.73
CA PRO A 268 -18.62 -5.54 0.56
C PRO A 268 -19.95 -6.31 0.67
N SER A 269 -20.06 -7.30 1.56
CA SER A 269 -21.29 -8.07 1.75
C SER A 269 -22.33 -7.29 2.58
N ALA A 270 -21.86 -6.47 3.50
CA ALA A 270 -22.69 -5.59 4.33
C ALA A 270 -22.80 -4.16 3.76
N ASP A 271 -21.90 -3.76 2.85
CA ASP A 271 -21.71 -2.36 2.43
C ASP A 271 -21.43 -1.45 3.64
N GLU A 272 -20.48 -1.89 4.47
CA GLU A 272 -20.16 -1.22 5.73
C GLU A 272 -18.66 -1.00 5.93
N TRP A 273 -18.32 0.16 6.48
CA TRP A 273 -16.99 0.48 6.97
C TRP A 273 -16.93 0.32 8.48
N ASN A 274 -15.88 -0.33 8.95
CA ASN A 274 -15.56 -0.49 10.37
C ASN A 274 -14.12 -0.05 10.63
N THR A 275 -13.85 0.54 11.79
CA THR A 275 -12.48 0.74 12.24
C THR A 275 -11.96 -0.59 12.79
N ASP A 276 -10.78 -1.00 12.35
CA ASP A 276 -10.17 -2.27 12.76
C ASP A 276 -9.06 -2.01 13.80
N SER A 277 -7.80 -1.92 13.34
CA SER A 277 -6.64 -1.68 14.19
C SER A 277 -6.08 -0.27 14.03
N VAL A 278 -5.14 0.10 14.91
CA VAL A 278 -4.32 1.30 14.76
C VAL A 278 -2.91 0.85 14.44
N PHE A 279 -2.32 1.39 13.38
CA PHE A 279 -0.93 1.09 13.05
C PHE A 279 0.00 1.67 14.15
N PRO A 280 1.00 0.91 14.66
CA PRO A 280 1.79 1.33 15.82
C PRO A 280 2.56 2.64 15.67
N SER A 281 2.88 3.04 14.44
CA SER A 281 3.56 4.29 14.12
C SER A 281 2.58 5.32 13.52
N PRO A 282 2.09 6.28 14.32
CA PRO A 282 1.27 7.36 13.78
C PRO A 282 2.13 8.19 12.83
N ASN A 283 1.58 8.51 11.65
CA ASN A 283 2.24 9.08 10.46
C ASN A 283 2.67 8.07 9.36
N TYR A 284 2.19 6.81 9.43
CA TYR A 284 1.78 5.82 8.39
C TYR A 284 1.82 6.13 6.84
N MET A 285 2.66 6.97 6.23
CA MET A 285 2.59 7.39 4.82
C MET A 285 3.37 6.59 3.77
N TYR A 286 2.67 6.20 2.69
CA TYR A 286 3.18 5.65 1.43
C TYR A 286 4.12 4.42 1.51
N PRO A 287 3.80 3.37 2.32
CA PRO A 287 4.45 2.07 2.17
C PRO A 287 4.17 1.44 0.81
N ALA A 288 5.07 0.55 0.40
CA ALA A 288 4.68 -0.53 -0.48
C ALA A 288 3.79 -1.51 0.29
N THR A 289 2.70 -1.97 -0.31
CA THR A 289 1.79 -2.93 0.32
C THR A 289 1.53 -4.12 -0.58
N PHE A 290 1.44 -5.32 -0.02
CA PHE A 290 1.07 -6.50 -0.77
C PHE A 290 0.40 -7.54 0.12
N THR A 291 -0.42 -8.40 -0.49
CA THR A 291 -1.20 -9.43 0.21
C THR A 291 -0.90 -10.81 -0.36
N ILE A 292 -0.43 -11.72 0.48
CA ILE A 292 -0.07 -13.10 0.12
C ILE A 292 -1.03 -14.03 0.88
N GLY A 293 -2.03 -14.56 0.17
CA GLY A 293 -3.12 -15.28 0.81
C GLY A 293 -3.91 -14.34 1.74
N SER A 294 -3.94 -14.64 3.04
CA SER A 294 -4.52 -13.78 4.07
C SER A 294 -3.50 -12.87 4.76
N ARG A 295 -2.20 -13.02 4.46
CA ARG A 295 -1.11 -12.29 5.11
C ARG A 295 -0.90 -10.96 4.39
N ILE A 296 -0.81 -9.88 5.15
CA ILE A 296 -0.71 -8.52 4.62
C ILE A 296 0.60 -7.92 5.07
N PHE A 297 1.32 -7.30 4.14
CA PHE A 297 2.65 -6.75 4.39
C PHE A 297 2.73 -5.28 4.01
N MET A 298 3.46 -4.53 4.81
CA MET A 298 3.84 -3.14 4.56
C MET A 298 5.35 -3.02 4.59
N VAL A 299 5.93 -2.33 3.62
CA VAL A 299 7.39 -2.17 3.50
C VAL A 299 7.77 -0.73 3.22
N GLY A 300 8.69 -0.21 4.02
CA GLY A 300 9.16 1.16 3.95
C GLY A 300 8.04 2.18 4.18
N GLY A 301 8.29 3.44 3.86
CA GLY A 301 7.35 4.53 4.04
C GLY A 301 7.72 5.43 5.23
N PHE A 302 7.93 6.71 4.94
CA PHE A 302 7.36 7.88 5.64
C PHE A 302 7.87 9.18 5.07
N PHE A 303 7.01 10.19 5.08
CA PHE A 303 7.07 11.33 4.17
C PHE A 303 8.36 12.15 4.29
N THR A 304 8.79 12.46 5.51
CA THR A 304 10.02 13.22 5.81
C THR A 304 11.20 12.34 6.22
N VAL A 305 10.95 11.24 6.93
CA VAL A 305 11.97 10.27 7.35
C VAL A 305 11.63 8.95 6.70
N LYS A 306 12.36 8.60 5.63
CA LYS A 306 12.11 7.36 4.91
C LYS A 306 12.47 6.16 5.78
N SER A 307 11.85 5.02 5.48
CA SER A 307 11.87 3.84 6.34
C SER A 307 12.34 2.59 5.59
N LYS A 308 12.96 1.66 6.32
CA LYS A 308 13.25 0.27 5.89
C LYS A 308 12.35 -0.76 6.56
N GLU A 309 11.42 -0.29 7.38
CA GLU A 309 10.62 -1.14 8.23
C GLU A 309 9.72 -2.08 7.43
N VAL A 310 9.57 -3.32 7.91
CA VAL A 310 8.67 -4.32 7.32
C VAL A 310 7.69 -4.78 8.39
N TRP A 311 6.40 -4.70 8.10
CA TRP A 311 5.34 -5.06 9.04
C TRP A 311 4.36 -6.04 8.41
N GLU A 312 3.92 -7.03 9.19
CA GLU A 312 2.87 -7.96 8.84
C GLU A 312 1.61 -7.66 9.67
N PHE A 313 0.47 -7.48 9.01
CA PHE A 313 -0.83 -7.38 9.68
C PHE A 313 -1.46 -8.77 9.78
N ILE A 314 -2.00 -9.06 10.96
CA ILE A 314 -2.72 -10.30 11.28
C ILE A 314 -4.22 -9.96 11.31
N PRO A 315 -4.97 -10.15 10.20
CA PRO A 315 -6.38 -9.77 10.11
C PRO A 315 -7.35 -10.65 10.93
#